data_AF-A0A412FSX4-F1
#
_entry.id   AF-A0A412FSX4-F1
#
_cell.length_a   1.000
_cell.length_b   1.000
_cell.length_c   1.000
_cell.angle_alpha   90.00
_cell.angle_beta   90.00
_cell.angle_gamma   90.00
#
_symmetry.space_group_name_H-M   'P 1'
#
loop_
_entity.id
_entity.type
_entity.pdbx_description
1 polymer ?
#
loop_
_entity_poly.entity_id
_entity_poly.type
_entity_poly.pdbx_seq_one_letter_code
_entity_poly.pdbx_strand_id
1 'polypeptide(L)'
;MDRLEGGSSIIAKTADALNLLPANRQETDQGAEAIKAVLGNLRARPSKLAEIRNPFGSGHGKSASFQGLEERHAKLTVGSSITFVDLIWSTHEEQQKTETKVI
;
A
#
# COMPACT_ATOMS: atom_id res chain seq x y z
N MET A 1 15.49 -9.44 -15.32
CA MET A 1 14.58 -9.69 -14.19
C MET A 1 15.43 -9.78 -12.94
N ASP A 2 15.31 -8.83 -12.02
CA ASP A 2 15.65 -8.89 -10.59
C ASP A 2 16.09 -7.53 -10.09
N ARG A 3 15.16 -6.79 -9.49
CA ARG A 3 15.41 -5.71 -8.54
C ARG A 3 14.18 -5.54 -7.65
N LEU A 4 13.92 -6.55 -6.82
CA LEU A 4 13.16 -6.41 -5.58
C LEU A 4 13.95 -7.05 -4.41
N GLU A 5 15.28 -7.04 -4.51
CA GLU A 5 16.18 -7.39 -3.41
C GLU A 5 16.17 -6.26 -2.36
N GLY A 6 15.66 -6.60 -1.17
CA GLY A 6 16.18 -6.18 0.14
C GLY A 6 16.51 -4.70 0.36
N GLY A 7 15.56 -3.94 0.91
CA GLY A 7 15.86 -2.64 1.51
C GLY A 7 14.71 -2.07 2.31
N SER A 8 14.79 -2.15 3.65
CA SER A 8 14.12 -1.37 4.71
C SER A 8 13.16 -0.22 4.27
N SER A 9 12.07 -0.52 3.56
CA SER A 9 11.01 0.46 3.34
C SER A 9 10.13 0.48 4.58
N ILE A 10 9.71 1.67 5.03
CA ILE A 10 8.81 1.79 6.19
C ILE A 10 7.53 0.97 5.96
N ILE A 11 7.05 0.92 4.73
CA ILE A 11 5.87 0.17 4.32
C ILE A 11 6.09 -1.32 4.53
N ALA A 12 7.29 -1.81 4.22
CA ALA A 12 7.65 -3.19 4.44
C ALA A 12 7.59 -3.57 5.92
N LYS A 13 8.26 -2.78 6.76
CA LYS A 13 8.28 -2.98 8.20
C LYS A 13 6.90 -2.86 8.83
N THR A 14 6.08 -1.91 8.39
CA THR A 14 4.69 -1.75 8.84
C THR A 14 3.85 -2.98 8.49
N ALA A 15 3.94 -3.48 7.26
CA ALA A 15 3.16 -4.65 6.85
C ALA A 15 3.56 -5.92 7.62
N ASP A 16 4.85 -6.08 7.90
CA ASP A 16 5.37 -7.21 8.66
C ASP A 16 4.98 -7.09 10.16
N ALA A 17 5.09 -5.89 10.76
CA ALA A 17 4.68 -5.63 12.14
C ALA A 17 3.17 -5.84 12.36
N LEU A 18 2.36 -5.46 11.38
CA LEU A 18 0.92 -5.65 11.41
C LEU A 18 0.48 -7.06 10.98
N ASN A 19 1.43 -7.94 10.61
CA ASN A 19 1.15 -9.28 10.09
C ASN A 19 0.07 -9.27 8.99
N LEU A 20 0.11 -8.23 8.12
CA LEU A 20 -0.91 -8.01 7.09
C LEU A 20 -0.96 -9.15 6.09
N LEU A 21 0.21 -9.73 5.79
CA LEU A 21 0.29 -10.95 5.01
C LEU A 21 0.19 -12.12 5.99
N PRO A 22 -0.71 -13.09 5.78
CA PRO A 22 -0.76 -14.28 6.62
C PRO A 22 0.59 -14.99 6.52
N ALA A 23 1.44 -14.85 7.52
CA ALA A 23 2.79 -15.37 7.49
C ALA A 23 2.84 -16.90 7.36
N ASN A 24 1.76 -17.60 7.73
CA ASN A 24 1.65 -19.04 7.56
C ASN A 24 0.25 -19.58 7.95
N ARG A 25 -0.84 -18.90 7.57
CA ARG A 25 -2.17 -19.51 7.73
C ARG A 25 -2.38 -20.43 6.54
N GLN A 26 -2.22 -21.72 6.82
CA GLN A 26 -2.34 -22.91 5.97
C GLN A 26 -2.59 -22.61 4.48
N GLU A 27 -1.62 -22.98 3.66
CA GLU A 27 -1.61 -22.98 2.19
C GLU A 27 -2.81 -23.72 1.54
N THR A 28 -3.71 -24.26 2.35
CA THR A 28 -4.91 -25.02 1.99
C THR A 28 -6.20 -24.18 1.95
N ASP A 29 -6.20 -22.92 2.37
CA ASP A 29 -7.40 -22.06 2.31
C ASP A 29 -7.61 -21.49 0.90
N GLN A 30 -8.77 -21.81 0.31
CA GLN A 30 -9.18 -21.30 -1.00
C GLN A 30 -9.19 -19.76 -0.98
N GLY A 31 -8.31 -19.14 -1.77
CA GLY A 31 -8.22 -17.68 -1.90
C GLY A 31 -7.08 -17.01 -1.14
N ALA A 32 -6.27 -17.76 -0.37
CA ALA A 32 -5.11 -17.21 0.32
C ALA A 32 -4.11 -16.53 -0.64
N GLU A 33 -3.85 -17.14 -1.80
CA GLU A 33 -2.98 -16.58 -2.83
C GLU A 33 -3.57 -15.32 -3.48
N ALA A 34 -4.89 -15.27 -3.68
CA ALA A 34 -5.56 -14.08 -4.20
C ALA A 34 -5.47 -12.92 -3.19
N ILE A 35 -5.64 -13.21 -1.90
CA ILE A 35 -5.50 -12.22 -0.83
C ILE A 35 -4.05 -11.72 -0.75
N LYS A 36 -3.05 -12.60 -0.77
CA LYS A 36 -1.63 -12.22 -0.81
C LYS A 36 -1.33 -11.35 -2.03
N ALA A 37 -1.86 -11.69 -3.21
CA ALA A 37 -1.66 -10.90 -4.42
C ALA A 37 -2.29 -9.51 -4.33
N VAL A 38 -3.52 -9.42 -3.81
CA VAL A 38 -4.17 -8.12 -3.55
C VAL A 38 -3.32 -7.30 -2.59
N LEU A 39 -2.96 -7.84 -1.44
CA LEU A 39 -2.16 -7.14 -0.42
C LEU A 39 -0.77 -6.73 -0.92
N GLY A 40 -0.10 -7.59 -1.68
CA GLY A 40 1.17 -7.30 -2.34
C GLY A 40 1.04 -6.12 -3.30
N ASN A 41 -0.03 -6.07 -4.10
CA ASN A 41 -0.33 -4.94 -4.96
C ASN A 41 -0.63 -3.67 -4.16
N LEU A 42 -1.33 -3.76 -3.01
CA LEU A 42 -1.59 -2.60 -2.14
C LEU A 42 -0.29 -2.03 -1.54
N ARG A 43 0.66 -2.89 -1.12
CA ARG A 43 1.96 -2.51 -0.55
C ARG A 43 2.82 -1.70 -1.52
N ALA A 44 2.69 -1.94 -2.83
CA ALA A 44 3.42 -1.20 -3.85
C ALA A 44 2.84 0.21 -4.11
N ARG A 45 1.60 0.50 -3.71
CA ARG A 45 0.90 1.74 -4.08
C ARG A 45 1.56 3.04 -3.62
N PRO A 46 2.08 3.19 -2.39
CA PRO A 46 2.70 4.45 -1.98
C PRO A 46 3.93 4.81 -2.82
N SER A 47 4.72 3.80 -3.21
CA SER A 47 5.86 3.99 -4.13
C SER A 47 5.39 4.37 -5.53
N LYS A 48 4.35 3.72 -6.06
CA LYS A 48 3.76 4.07 -7.36
C LYS A 48 3.10 5.45 -7.36
N LEU A 49 2.50 5.87 -6.25
CA LEU A 49 2.00 7.22 -6.07
C LEU A 49 3.12 8.26 -6.10
N ALA A 50 4.26 7.97 -5.47
CA ALA A 50 5.44 8.85 -5.53
C ALA A 50 6.01 8.95 -6.95
N GLU A 51 6.04 7.82 -7.68
CA GLU A 51 6.42 7.78 -9.11
C GLU A 51 5.47 8.59 -9.98
N ILE A 52 4.17 8.65 -9.67
CA ILE A 52 3.17 9.50 -10.37
C ILE A 52 3.32 10.97 -9.99
N ARG A 53 3.51 11.27 -8.70
CA ARG A 53 3.63 12.63 -8.18
C ARG A 53 4.79 13.39 -8.81
N ASN A 54 5.91 12.74 -9.09
CA ASN A 54 7.10 13.39 -9.61
C ASN A 54 6.88 13.99 -11.02
N PRO A 55 6.48 13.23 -12.06
CA PRO A 55 6.21 13.76 -13.40
C PRO A 55 4.85 14.42 -13.54
N PHE A 56 3.84 14.12 -12.69
CA PHE A 56 2.47 14.64 -12.85
C PHE A 56 1.99 15.60 -11.76
N GLY A 57 2.77 15.87 -10.72
CA GLY A 57 2.42 16.85 -9.68
C GLY A 57 2.53 18.31 -10.14
N SER A 58 1.94 19.25 -9.40
CA SER A 58 1.90 20.69 -9.72
C SER A 58 3.20 21.47 -9.37
N GLY A 59 4.35 20.81 -9.35
CA GLY A 59 5.63 21.42 -8.93
C GLY A 59 6.01 22.69 -9.71
N HIS A 60 6.85 23.53 -9.09
CA HIS A 60 7.35 24.77 -9.69
C HIS A 60 8.21 24.47 -10.94
N GLY A 61 7.95 25.15 -12.05
CA GLY A 61 8.79 25.08 -13.26
C GLY A 61 8.31 24.13 -14.38
N LYS A 62 7.03 23.73 -14.39
CA LYS A 62 6.49 22.98 -15.53
C LYS A 62 6.22 23.88 -16.73
N SER A 63 6.56 23.40 -17.92
CA SER A 63 6.32 24.09 -19.20
C SER A 63 4.83 24.34 -19.41
N ALA A 64 4.49 25.37 -20.19
CA ALA A 64 3.09 25.71 -20.51
C ALA A 64 2.31 24.56 -21.20
N SER A 65 3.01 23.57 -21.76
CA SER A 65 2.47 22.36 -22.40
C SER A 65 2.30 21.17 -21.45
N PHE A 66 2.46 21.35 -20.15
CA PHE A 66 2.36 20.25 -19.21
C PHE A 66 0.96 19.62 -19.20
N GLN A 67 0.89 18.32 -19.49
CA GLN A 67 -0.34 17.55 -19.42
C GLN A 67 -0.33 16.70 -18.14
N GLY A 68 -1.20 17.08 -17.20
CA GLY A 68 -1.41 16.35 -15.96
C GLY A 68 -2.15 15.03 -16.17
N LEU A 69 -2.32 14.28 -15.09
CA LEU A 69 -3.22 13.13 -15.08
C LEU A 69 -4.66 13.60 -15.30
N GLU A 70 -5.41 12.85 -16.10
CA GLU A 70 -6.87 13.02 -16.15
C GLU A 70 -7.50 12.77 -14.77
N GLU A 71 -8.62 13.43 -14.52
CA GLU A 71 -9.36 13.37 -13.26
C GLU A 71 -9.67 11.93 -12.82
N ARG A 72 -10.01 11.04 -13.75
CA ARG A 72 -10.27 9.62 -13.46
C ARG A 72 -9.05 8.90 -12.86
N HIS A 73 -7.85 9.19 -13.35
CA HIS A 73 -6.61 8.58 -12.87
C HIS A 73 -6.24 9.12 -11.48
N ALA A 74 -6.46 10.43 -11.26
CA ALA A 74 -6.29 11.04 -9.95
C ALA A 74 -7.24 10.44 -8.91
N LYS A 75 -8.53 10.30 -9.26
CA LYS A 75 -9.55 9.68 -8.39
C LYS A 75 -9.20 8.24 -8.02
N LEU A 76 -8.84 7.40 -8.98
CA LEU A 76 -8.43 6.01 -8.73
C LEU A 76 -7.23 5.94 -7.77
N THR A 77 -6.25 6.79 -8.02
CA THR A 77 -4.99 6.82 -7.27
C THR A 77 -5.19 7.29 -5.82
N VAL A 78 -5.98 8.36 -5.62
CA VAL A 78 -6.35 8.86 -4.29
C VAL A 78 -7.22 7.84 -3.55
N GLY A 79 -8.27 7.31 -4.18
CA GLY A 79 -9.15 6.31 -3.57
C GLY A 79 -8.39 5.06 -3.13
N SER A 80 -7.50 4.56 -3.98
CA SER A 80 -6.64 3.43 -3.64
C SER A 80 -5.74 3.72 -2.43
N SER A 81 -5.23 4.95 -2.32
CA SER A 81 -4.38 5.35 -1.19
C SER A 81 -5.17 5.45 0.11
N ILE A 82 -6.39 5.98 0.07
CA ILE A 82 -7.30 6.03 1.21
C ILE A 82 -7.59 4.61 1.71
N THR A 83 -7.99 3.70 0.82
CA THR A 83 -8.23 2.29 1.17
C THR A 83 -7.00 1.62 1.77
N PHE A 84 -5.80 2.00 1.35
CA PHE A 84 -4.57 1.45 1.93
C PHE A 84 -4.38 1.86 3.38
N VAL A 85 -4.51 3.16 3.66
CA VAL A 85 -4.32 3.73 4.99
C VAL A 85 -5.39 3.19 5.95
N ASP A 86 -6.63 3.10 5.48
CA ASP A 86 -7.74 2.53 6.24
C ASP A 86 -7.45 1.09 6.67
N LEU A 87 -7.04 0.22 5.74
CA LEU A 87 -6.67 -1.16 6.05
C LEU A 87 -5.55 -1.26 7.10
N ILE A 88 -4.48 -0.45 6.96
CA ILE A 88 -3.38 -0.42 7.92
C ILE A 88 -3.87 0.03 9.29
N TRP A 89 -4.64 1.11 9.34
CA TRP A 89 -5.12 1.71 10.58
C TRP A 89 -6.08 0.78 11.32
N SER A 90 -7.09 0.25 10.64
CA SER A 90 -8.03 -0.70 11.23
C SER A 90 -7.33 -1.96 11.74
N THR A 91 -6.35 -2.48 11.00
CA THR A 91 -5.55 -3.62 11.47
C THR A 91 -4.79 -3.29 12.75
N HIS A 92 -4.19 -2.10 12.83
CA HIS A 92 -3.48 -1.66 14.03
C HIS A 92 -4.45 -1.53 15.22
N GLU A 93 -5.61 -0.89 15.04
CA GLU A 93 -6.62 -0.75 16.10
C GLU A 93 -7.11 -2.11 16.63
N GLU A 94 -7.28 -3.10 15.74
CA GLU A 94 -7.65 -4.46 16.14
C GLU A 94 -6.57 -5.16 16.97
N GLN A 95 -5.30 -4.97 16.63
CA GLN A 95 -4.18 -5.50 17.43
C GLN A 95 -4.15 -4.87 18.83
N GLN A 96 -4.30 -3.54 18.93
CA GLN A 96 -4.31 -2.85 20.22
C GLN A 96 -5.45 -3.32 21.13
N LYS A 97 -6.64 -3.54 20.56
CA LYS A 97 -7.79 -4.10 21.29
C LYS A 97 -7.51 -5.52 21.79
N THR A 98 -6.80 -6.32 20.99
CA THR A 98 -6.46 -7.71 21.34
C THR A 98 -5.40 -7.76 22.45
N GLU A 99 -4.38 -6.90 22.40
CA GLU A 99 -3.36 -6.77 23.44
C GLU A 99 -3.92 -6.25 24.77
N THR A 100 -4.86 -5.30 24.71
CA THR A 100 -5.51 -4.74 25.91
C THR A 100 -6.44 -5.74 26.62
N LYS A 101 -6.87 -6.80 25.92
CA LYS A 101 -7.77 -7.83 26.47
C LYS A 101 -7.03 -8.94 27.23
N VAL A 102 -5.69 -8.87 27.31
CA VAL A 102 -4.85 -9.79 28.10
C VAL A 102 -4.55 -9.17 29.47
N ILE A 103 -5.60 -8.92 30.26
CA ILE A 103 -5.54 -8.62 31.70
C ILE A 103 -6.82 -9.09 32.37
#